data_AF-A0A949N6I5-F1
#
_entry.id   AF-A0A949N6I5-F1
#
_cell.length_a   1.000
_cell.length_b   1.000
_cell.length_c   1.000
_cell.angle_alpha   90.00
_cell.angle_beta   90.00
_cell.angle_gamma   90.00
#
_symmetry.space_group_name_H-M   'P 1'
#
loop_
_entity.id
_entity.type
_entity.pdbx_description
1 polymer ?
#
loop_
_entity_poly.entity_id
_entity_poly.type
_entity_poly.pdbx_seq_one_letter_code
_entity_poly.pdbx_strand_id
1 'polypeptide(L)'
;MFDLTPSAIAIAIPVMFLLAGVAITITAIIVEGGKKELLHKERLLAMEKALELPKLEEKKKRPKYLAMRAWGFVFLFPGFGLMIGLHVVNGFEGSVWALMPMGLGAGLLLASYLEKKEGIK
;
A
#
# COMPACT_ATOMS: atom_id res chain seq x y z
N MET A 1 17.81 -0.55 -30.48
CA MET A 1 16.68 -1.39 -30.01
C MET A 1 17.11 -1.95 -28.67
N PHE A 2 16.28 -1.88 -27.63
CA PHE A 2 16.65 -2.43 -26.32
C PHE A 2 16.75 -3.95 -26.46
N ASP A 3 17.93 -4.52 -26.26
CA ASP A 3 18.11 -5.97 -26.13
C ASP A 3 17.50 -6.41 -24.81
N LEU A 4 16.19 -6.67 -24.87
CA LEU A 4 15.41 -7.25 -23.79
C LEU A 4 15.82 -8.72 -23.62
N THR A 5 17.01 -8.93 -23.09
CA THR A 5 17.46 -10.24 -22.65
C THR A 5 16.54 -10.71 -21.51
N PRO A 6 16.18 -12.01 -21.44
CA PRO A 6 15.31 -12.54 -20.39
C PRO A 6 15.82 -12.21 -18.97
N SER A 7 17.14 -12.16 -18.81
CA SER A 7 17.81 -11.74 -17.58
C SER A 7 17.54 -10.27 -17.22
N ALA A 8 17.53 -9.35 -18.18
CA ALA A 8 17.22 -7.95 -17.94
C ALA A 8 15.76 -7.75 -17.51
N ILE A 9 14.82 -8.46 -18.13
CA ILE A 9 13.40 -8.42 -17.75
C ILE A 9 13.20 -8.95 -16.32
N ALA A 10 13.88 -10.04 -15.98
CA ALA A 10 13.78 -10.66 -14.66
C ALA A 10 14.20 -9.73 -13.51
N ILE A 11 15.18 -8.86 -13.75
CA ILE A 11 15.65 -7.87 -12.77
C ILE A 11 14.77 -6.62 -12.79
N ALA A 12 14.33 -6.18 -13.97
CA ALA A 12 13.53 -4.97 -14.12
C ALA A 12 12.17 -5.05 -13.40
N ILE A 13 11.50 -6.21 -13.41
CA ILE A 13 10.15 -6.37 -12.83
C ILE A 13 10.14 -6.17 -11.31
N PRO A 14 10.96 -6.87 -10.50
CA PRO A 14 11.03 -6.64 -9.06
C PRO A 14 11.45 -5.21 -8.71
N VAL A 15 12.42 -4.65 -9.45
CA VAL A 15 12.91 -3.28 -9.25
C VAL A 15 11.79 -2.26 -9.47
N MET A 16 11.02 -2.41 -10.55
CA MET A 16 9.86 -1.55 -10.82
C MET A 16 8.80 -1.64 -9.73
N PHE A 17 8.52 -2.83 -9.20
CA PHE A 17 7.59 -3.00 -8.07
C PHE A 17 8.08 -2.32 -6.80
N LEU A 18 9.38 -2.44 -6.49
CA LEU A 18 9.99 -1.77 -5.35
C LEU A 18 9.90 -0.24 -5.48
N LEU A 19 10.26 0.29 -6.66
CA LEU A 19 10.18 1.73 -6.94
C LEU A 19 8.74 2.24 -6.85
N ALA A 20 7.77 1.51 -7.42
CA ALA A 20 6.37 1.87 -7.33
C ALA A 20 5.85 1.85 -5.88
N GLY A 21 6.22 0.83 -5.10
CA GLY A 21 5.84 0.72 -3.69
C GLY A 21 6.38 1.88 -2.84
N VAL A 22 7.65 2.24 -3.04
CA VAL A 22 8.28 3.38 -2.38
C VAL A 22 7.61 4.68 -2.80
N ALA A 23 7.38 4.89 -4.09
CA ALA A 23 6.71 6.09 -4.60
C ALA A 23 5.31 6.28 -4.00
N ILE A 24 4.49 5.22 -4.00
CA ILE A 24 3.14 5.25 -3.42
C ILE A 24 3.20 5.60 -1.92
N THR A 25 4.15 5.02 -1.19
CA THR A 25 4.30 5.25 0.25
C THR A 25 4.70 6.71 0.53
N ILE A 26 5.66 7.24 -0.21
CA ILE A 26 6.10 8.64 -0.09
C ILE A 26 4.93 9.58 -0.42
N THR A 27 4.22 9.36 -1.52
CA THR A 27 3.06 10.17 -1.88
C THR A 27 1.98 10.13 -0.81
N ALA A 28 1.69 8.95 -0.24
CA ALA A 28 0.72 8.81 0.84
C ALA A 28 1.14 9.62 2.09
N ILE A 29 2.41 9.57 2.47
CA ILE A 29 2.94 10.35 3.60
C ILE A 29 2.83 11.85 3.35
N ILE A 30 3.20 12.32 2.14
CA ILE A 30 3.12 13.74 1.78
C ILE A 30 1.68 14.23 1.82
N VAL A 31 0.74 13.48 1.22
CA VAL A 31 -0.69 13.86 1.20
C VAL A 31 -1.28 13.90 2.61
N GLU A 32 -0.95 12.92 3.45
CA GLU A 32 -1.43 12.87 4.84
C GLU A 32 -0.79 13.97 5.71
N GLY A 33 0.47 14.32 5.45
CA GLY A 33 1.17 15.45 6.06
C GLY A 33 0.54 16.79 5.70
N GLY A 34 0.28 17.04 4.42
CA GLY A 34 -0.34 18.27 3.93
C GLY A 34 -1.73 18.51 4.52
N LYS A 35 -2.53 17.46 4.70
CA LYS A 35 -3.84 17.57 5.39
C LYS A 35 -3.71 18.07 6.83
N LYS A 36 -2.70 17.61 7.57
CA LYS A 36 -2.47 18.06 8.96
C LYS A 36 -2.01 19.51 9.01
N GLU A 37 -1.19 19.94 8.06
CA GLU A 37 -0.73 21.32 7.97
C GLU A 37 -1.87 22.29 7.63
N LEU A 38 -2.75 21.92 6.70
CA LEU A 38 -3.94 22.71 6.36
C LEU A 38 -4.87 22.86 7.57
N LEU A 39 -5.14 21.77 8.30
CA LEU A 39 -5.93 21.81 9.54
C LEU A 39 -5.28 22.69 10.62
N HIS A 40 -3.95 22.74 10.68
CA HIS A 40 -3.25 23.62 11.61
C HIS A 40 -3.38 25.09 11.21
N LYS A 41 -3.25 25.40 9.92
CA LYS A 41 -3.44 26.76 9.37
C LYS A 41 -4.87 27.27 9.54
N GLU A 42 -5.87 26.42 9.32
CA GLU A 42 -7.28 26.75 9.56
C GLU A 42 -7.53 27.14 11.02
N ARG A 43 -6.89 26.47 11.98
CA ARG A 43 -6.99 26.80 13.40
C ARG A 43 -6.33 28.12 13.75
N LEU A 44 -5.14 28.39 13.20
CA LEU A 44 -4.45 29.67 13.42
C LEU A 44 -5.30 30.82 12.88
N LEU A 45 -5.87 30.69 11.69
CA LEU A 45 -6.77 31.69 11.11
C LEU A 45 -8.06 31.87 11.92
N ALA A 46 -8.62 30.80 12.49
CA ALA A 46 -9.79 30.89 13.36
C ALA A 46 -9.47 31.61 14.68
N MET A 47 -8.30 31.36 15.27
CA MET A 47 -7.80 32.05 16.46
C MET A 47 -7.57 33.55 16.19
N GLU A 48 -6.92 33.89 15.07
CA GLU A 48 -6.68 35.28 14.67
C GLU A 48 -7.96 36.06 14.44
N LYS A 49 -9.02 35.40 13.95
CA LYS A 49 -10.32 36.03 13.69
C LYS A 49 -11.29 35.99 14.89
N ALA A 50 -10.84 35.50 16.05
CA ALA A 50 -11.69 35.26 17.23
C ALA A 50 -12.97 34.47 16.91
N LEU A 51 -12.91 33.60 15.91
CA LEU A 51 -13.99 32.69 15.54
C LEU A 51 -13.92 31.44 16.44
N GLU A 52 -15.05 30.77 16.62
CA GLU A 52 -15.07 29.50 17.34
C GLU A 52 -14.10 28.51 16.68
N LEU A 53 -13.26 27.88 17.50
CA LEU A 53 -12.26 26.92 17.02
C LEU A 53 -12.98 25.77 16.29
N PRO A 54 -12.57 25.42 15.06
CA PRO A 54 -13.13 24.27 14.38
C PRO A 54 -12.93 23.04 15.26
N LYS A 55 -14.03 22.38 15.64
CA LYS A 55 -14.00 21.18 16.46
C LYS A 55 -13.04 20.18 15.82
N LEU A 56 -12.13 19.63 16.63
CA LEU A 56 -11.35 18.47 16.24
C LEU A 56 -12.35 17.41 15.77
N GLU A 57 -12.39 17.15 14.47
CA GLU A 57 -13.03 15.93 13.99
C GLU A 57 -12.37 14.79 14.77
N GLU A 58 -13.13 14.11 15.62
CA GLU A 58 -12.65 12.91 16.27
C GLU A 58 -12.12 12.02 15.15
N LYS A 59 -10.86 11.57 15.28
CA LYS A 59 -10.26 10.63 14.33
C LYS A 59 -11.22 9.46 14.23
N LYS A 60 -12.07 9.46 13.20
CA LYS A 60 -13.00 8.38 12.92
C LYS A 60 -12.11 7.16 12.80
N LYS A 61 -12.19 6.23 13.76
CA LYS A 61 -11.31 5.06 13.79
C LYS A 61 -11.47 4.41 12.42
N ARG A 62 -10.42 4.48 11.59
CA ARG A 62 -10.47 3.87 10.26
C ARG A 62 -10.77 2.39 10.51
N PRO A 63 -11.81 1.84 9.87
CA PRO A 63 -12.21 0.48 10.18
C PRO A 63 -11.05 -0.47 9.85
N LYS A 64 -10.84 -1.44 10.74
CA LYS A 64 -9.67 -2.32 10.76
C LYS A 64 -9.47 -3.08 9.44
N TYR A 65 -10.57 -3.39 8.74
CA TYR A 65 -10.54 -4.01 7.41
C TYR A 65 -9.78 -3.19 6.37
N LEU A 66 -9.78 -1.85 6.44
CA LEU A 66 -9.03 -1.01 5.48
C LEU A 66 -7.52 -1.20 5.65
N ALA A 67 -7.05 -1.32 6.89
CA ALA A 67 -5.65 -1.57 7.18
C ALA A 67 -5.24 -2.98 6.72
N MET A 68 -6.05 -4.00 7.03
CA MET A 68 -5.80 -5.37 6.57
C MET A 68 -5.78 -5.46 5.04
N ARG A 69 -6.69 -4.75 4.36
CA ARG A 69 -6.72 -4.70 2.89
C ARG A 69 -5.46 -4.05 2.31
N ALA A 70 -5.02 -2.94 2.91
CA ALA A 70 -3.79 -2.26 2.47
C ALA A 70 -2.57 -3.18 2.63
N TRP A 71 -2.42 -3.83 3.79
CA TRP A 71 -1.35 -4.80 4.02
C TRP A 71 -1.43 -6.01 3.09
N GLY A 72 -2.65 -6.49 2.80
CA GLY A 72 -2.86 -7.55 1.82
C GLY A 72 -2.31 -7.19 0.44
N PHE A 73 -2.57 -5.99 -0.06
CA PHE A 73 -1.97 -5.52 -1.32
C PHE A 73 -0.45 -5.35 -1.23
N VAL A 74 0.06 -4.84 -0.10
CA VAL A 74 1.51 -4.67 0.12
C VAL A 74 2.26 -6.01 0.09
N PHE A 75 1.65 -7.12 0.51
CA PHE A 75 2.28 -8.44 0.38
C PHE A 75 2.00 -9.12 -0.96
N LEU A 76 0.80 -8.95 -1.51
CA LEU A 76 0.38 -9.59 -2.76
C LEU A 76 1.19 -9.09 -3.96
N PHE A 77 1.33 -7.77 -4.11
CA PHE A 77 1.95 -7.15 -5.29
C PHE A 77 3.45 -7.46 -5.43
N PRO A 78 4.28 -7.27 -4.38
CA PRO A 78 5.66 -7.72 -4.40
C PRO A 78 5.78 -9.24 -4.53
N GLY A 79 4.87 -10.00 -3.92
CA GLY A 79 4.82 -11.46 -4.09
C GLY A 79 4.62 -11.87 -5.55
N PHE A 80 3.76 -11.17 -6.28
CA PHE A 80 3.54 -11.39 -7.71
C PHE A 80 4.77 -11.00 -8.54
N GLY A 81 5.41 -9.88 -8.22
CA GLY A 81 6.67 -9.46 -8.85
C GLY A 81 7.81 -10.47 -8.62
N LEU A 82 7.92 -11.00 -7.40
CA LEU A 82 8.88 -12.06 -7.05
C LEU A 82 8.58 -13.36 -7.78
N MET A 83 7.31 -13.74 -7.91
CA MET A 83 6.92 -14.96 -8.62
C MET A 83 7.32 -14.90 -10.08
N ILE A 84 7.03 -13.79 -10.76
CA ILE A 84 7.41 -13.59 -12.15
C ILE A 84 8.94 -13.52 -12.28
N GLY A 85 9.62 -12.75 -11.43
CA GLY A 85 11.07 -12.63 -11.46
C GLY A 85 11.77 -13.97 -11.27
N LEU A 86 11.38 -14.74 -10.25
CA LEU A 86 11.96 -16.05 -9.97
C LEU A 86 11.61 -17.09 -11.03
N HIS A 87 10.43 -17.02 -11.63
CA HIS A 87 10.05 -17.90 -12.73
C HIS A 87 10.94 -17.69 -13.96
N VAL A 88 11.34 -16.46 -14.24
CA VAL A 88 12.22 -16.14 -15.38
C VAL A 88 13.67 -16.55 -15.10
N VAL A 89 14.17 -16.44 -13.86
CA VAL A 89 15.57 -16.77 -13.53
C VAL A 89 15.78 -18.26 -13.28
N ASN A 90 14.98 -18.84 -12.37
CA ASN A 90 15.19 -20.19 -11.82
C ASN A 90 14.09 -21.17 -12.25
N GLY A 91 13.19 -20.76 -13.16
CA GLY A 91 12.08 -21.60 -13.58
C GLY A 91 11.06 -21.86 -12.46
N PHE A 92 10.35 -22.98 -12.58
CA PHE A 92 9.21 -23.29 -11.70
C PHE A 92 9.63 -23.47 -10.23
N GLU A 93 10.77 -24.11 -9.96
CA GLU A 93 11.24 -24.38 -8.59
C GLU A 93 11.48 -23.11 -7.78
N GLY A 94 12.04 -22.07 -8.40
CA GLY A 94 12.21 -20.76 -7.75
C GLY A 94 10.89 -20.05 -7.49
N SER A 95 9.93 -20.18 -8.41
CA SER A 95 8.64 -19.48 -8.29
C SER A 95 7.76 -19.98 -7.15
N VAL A 96 7.94 -21.23 -6.70
CA VAL A 96 7.20 -21.79 -5.54
C VAL A 96 7.48 -21.01 -4.25
N TRP A 97 8.69 -20.48 -4.08
CA TRP A 97 9.03 -19.69 -2.89
C TRP A 97 8.29 -18.36 -2.83
N ALA A 98 7.92 -17.79 -3.98
CA ALA A 98 7.13 -16.57 -4.05
C ALA A 98 5.64 -16.79 -3.70
N LEU A 99 5.15 -18.05 -3.66
CA LEU A 99 3.80 -18.33 -3.18
C LEU A 99 3.61 -17.96 -1.71
N MET A 100 4.65 -17.96 -0.88
CA MET A 100 4.53 -17.59 0.53
C MET A 100 4.06 -16.14 0.72
N PRO A 101 4.78 -15.11 0.21
CA PRO A 101 4.33 -13.72 0.33
C PRO A 101 3.02 -13.48 -0.44
N MET A 102 2.82 -14.13 -1.59
CA MET A 102 1.58 -14.02 -2.35
C MET A 102 0.38 -14.61 -1.58
N GLY A 103 0.55 -15.76 -0.93
CA GLY A 103 -0.46 -16.42 -0.11
C GLY A 103 -0.81 -15.61 1.15
N LEU A 104 0.20 -15.02 1.80
CA LEU A 104 -0.01 -14.08 2.92
C LEU A 104 -0.83 -12.86 2.47
N GLY A 105 -0.48 -12.26 1.32
CA GLY A 105 -1.23 -11.14 0.75
C GLY A 105 -2.67 -11.51 0.43
N ALA A 106 -2.89 -12.66 -0.22
CA ALA A 106 -4.23 -13.16 -0.55
C ALA A 106 -5.05 -13.48 0.70
N GLY A 107 -4.44 -14.10 1.72
CA GLY A 107 -5.08 -14.39 3.00
C GLY A 107 -5.53 -13.12 3.74
N LEU A 108 -4.68 -12.08 3.76
CA LEU A 108 -5.03 -10.78 4.33
C LEU A 108 -6.17 -10.09 3.57
N LEU A 109 -6.19 -10.20 2.23
CA LEU A 109 -7.29 -9.67 1.42
C LEU A 109 -8.60 -10.41 1.70
N LEU A 110 -8.57 -11.74 1.78
CA LEU A 110 -9.72 -12.56 2.16
C LEU A 110 -10.23 -12.22 3.57
N ALA A 111 -9.33 -12.12 4.55
CA ALA A 111 -9.68 -11.70 5.91
C ALA A 111 -10.31 -10.31 5.93
N SER A 112 -9.77 -9.35 5.16
CA SER A 112 -10.35 -8.00 5.04
C SER A 112 -11.73 -8.00 4.39
N TYR A 113 -11.99 -8.92 3.46
CA TYR A 113 -13.29 -9.06 2.80
C TYR A 113 -14.33 -9.65 3.77
N LEU A 114 -13.94 -10.66 4.55
CA LEU A 114 -14.79 -11.25 5.59
C LEU A 114 -15.10 -10.25 6.70
N GLU A 115 -14.09 -9.53 7.20
CA GLU A 115 -14.28 -8.50 8.24
C GLU A 115 -15.13 -7.33 7.72
N LYS A 116 -15.02 -6.96 6.44
CA LYS A 116 -15.93 -5.99 5.82
C LYS A 116 -17.37 -6.53 5.77
N LYS A 117 -17.56 -7.81 5.46
CA LYS A 117 -18.89 -8.44 5.39
C LYS A 117 -19.54 -8.56 6.76
N GLU A 118 -18.76 -8.86 7.80
CA GLU A 118 -19.25 -9.01 9.18
C GLU A 118 -19.37 -7.67 9.92
N GLY A 119 -18.51 -6.69 9.62
CA GLY A 119 -18.54 -5.34 10.19
C GLY A 119 -19.57 -4.39 9.59
N ILE A 120 -20.40 -4.86 8.65
CA ILE A 120 -21.66 -4.22 8.24
C ILE A 120 -22.78 -4.86 9.06
N LYS A 121 -22.78 -4.60 10.37
CA LYS A 121 -23.91 -4.76 11.29
C LYS A 121 -23.91 -3.59 12.25
#